data_AF-A0A2V9I518-F1
#
_entry.id   AF-A0A2V9I518-F1
#
_cell.length_a   1.000
_cell.length_b   1.000
_cell.length_c   1.000
_cell.angle_alpha   90.00
_cell.angle_beta   90.00
_cell.angle_gamma   90.00
#
_symmetry.space_group_name_H-M   'P 1'
#
loop_
_entity.id
_entity.type
_entity.pdbx_description
1 polymer ?
#
loop_
_entity_poly.entity_id
_entity_poly.type
_entity_poly.pdbx_seq_one_letter_code
_entity_poly.pdbx_strand_id
1 'polypeptide(L)'
;LCEPCHYCSGAGWIKSPGTVCLEILAEARKMASHVEGKSLTLRINPEVAHRLKSREGALLSELEAITGKDVIIKSDPSVHQERFEIF
;
A
#
# COMPACT_ATOMS: atom_id res chain seq x y z
N LEU A 1 15.35 31.32 5.68
CA LEU A 1 15.21 30.67 4.36
C LEU A 1 14.36 29.41 4.59
N CYS A 2 13.03 29.56 4.55
CA CYS A 2 12.10 28.45 4.76
C CYS A 2 11.07 28.52 3.63
N GLU A 3 11.12 27.57 2.71
CA GLU A 3 10.05 27.35 1.74
C GLU A 3 8.98 26.47 2.39
N PRO A 4 7.71 26.91 2.40
CA PRO A 4 6.62 26.08 2.89
C PRO A 4 6.37 24.96 1.87
N CYS A 5 6.64 23.73 2.27
CA CYS A 5 6.29 22.56 1.48
C CYS A 5 4.76 22.54 1.31
N HIS A 6 4.28 22.63 0.06
CA HIS A 6 2.86 22.71 -0.32
C HIS A 6 1.98 21.50 0.09
N TYR A 7 2.57 20.50 0.76
CA TYR A 7 1.90 19.30 1.25
C TYR A 7 1.92 19.15 2.77
N CYS A 8 2.64 20.01 3.48
CA CYS A 8 2.86 19.90 4.91
C CYS A 8 1.82 20.72 5.66
N SER A 9 0.70 20.08 6.02
CA SER A 9 -0.26 20.58 7.01
C SER A 9 0.33 20.54 8.44
N GLY A 10 1.54 21.06 8.63
CA GLY A 10 2.15 21.29 9.95
C GLY A 10 3.05 20.20 10.55
N ALA A 11 3.28 19.05 9.88
CA ALA A 11 4.10 17.95 10.43
C ALA A 11 5.48 17.74 9.76
N GLY A 12 5.70 18.24 8.54
CA GLY A 12 7.03 18.24 7.90
C GLY A 12 7.51 16.95 7.22
N TRP A 13 6.69 15.90 7.12
CA TRP A 13 7.09 14.64 6.47
C TRP A 13 5.93 14.05 5.65
N ILE A 14 6.17 13.83 4.36
CA ILE A 14 5.29 13.01 3.51
C ILE A 14 5.69 11.55 3.72
N LYS A 15 4.72 10.65 3.94
CA LYS A 15 5.05 9.22 4.11
C LYS A 15 5.73 8.70 2.85
N SER A 16 6.94 8.20 3.03
CA SER A 16 7.68 7.56 1.94
C SER A 16 6.92 6.32 1.45
N PRO A 17 7.02 5.96 0.16
CA PRO A 17 6.37 4.76 -0.37
C PRO A 17 6.80 3.47 0.36
N GLY A 18 7.98 3.46 0.99
CA GLY A 18 8.40 2.37 1.88
C GLY A 18 7.62 2.28 3.20
N THR A 19 7.27 3.42 3.80
CA THR A 19 6.43 3.48 5.01
C THR A 19 5.01 3.03 4.69
N VAL A 20 4.45 3.49 3.57
CA VAL A 20 3.12 3.10 3.10
C VAL A 20 3.06 1.60 2.81
N CYS A 21 4.12 1.02 2.24
CA CYS A 21 4.20 -0.42 2.00
C CYS A 21 4.07 -1.27 3.29
N LEU A 22 4.67 -0.81 4.39
CA LEU A 22 4.57 -1.49 5.70
C LEU A 22 3.15 -1.35 6.29
N GLU A 23 2.52 -0.19 6.13
CA GLU A 23 1.13 -0.01 6.55
C GLU A 23 0.18 -0.88 5.74
N ILE A 24 0.38 -0.99 4.42
CA ILE A 24 -0.39 -1.89 3.55
C ILE A 24 -0.27 -3.34 4.04
N LEU A 25 0.91 -3.82 4.42
CA LEU A 25 1.08 -5.17 4.96
C LEU A 25 0.28 -5.38 6.24
N ALA A 26 0.37 -4.44 7.18
CA ALA A 26 -0.33 -4.51 8.46
C ALA A 26 -1.86 -4.44 8.28
N GLU A 27 -2.33 -3.55 7.40
CA GLU A 27 -3.75 -3.36 7.14
C GLU A 27 -4.33 -4.52 6.32
N ALA A 28 -3.62 -5.00 5.30
CA ALA A 28 -4.03 -6.16 4.52
C ALA A 28 -4.14 -7.42 5.40
N ARG A 29 -3.24 -7.61 6.38
CA ARG A 29 -3.36 -8.68 7.37
C ARG A 29 -4.61 -8.55 8.24
N LYS A 30 -4.98 -7.33 8.62
CA LYS A 30 -6.22 -7.07 9.38
C LYS A 30 -7.45 -7.34 8.53
N MET A 31 -7.45 -6.82 7.30
CA MET A 31 -8.53 -7.01 6.34
C MET A 31 -8.64 -8.46 5.89
N ALA A 32 -7.56 -9.22 5.86
CA ALA A 32 -7.57 -10.66 5.62
C ALA A 32 -8.54 -11.39 6.56
N SER A 33 -8.57 -11.01 7.84
CA SER A 33 -9.50 -11.60 8.81
C SER A 33 -10.92 -11.03 8.73
N HIS A 34 -11.10 -9.85 8.15
CA HIS A 34 -12.38 -9.15 8.10
C HIS A 34 -13.15 -9.35 6.78
N VAL A 35 -12.42 -9.53 5.68
CA VAL A 35 -12.97 -9.80 4.34
C VAL A 35 -13.30 -11.28 4.24
N GLU A 36 -14.58 -11.61 4.19
CA GLU A 36 -15.04 -12.95 3.83
C GLU A 36 -14.95 -13.13 2.31
N GLY A 37 -13.84 -13.73 1.84
CA GLY A 37 -13.56 -13.90 0.42
C GLY A 37 -12.24 -14.64 0.19
N LYS A 38 -12.03 -15.17 -1.01
CA LYS A 38 -10.76 -15.84 -1.39
C LYS A 38 -9.76 -14.91 -2.07
N SER A 39 -10.14 -13.67 -2.34
CA SER A 39 -9.36 -12.68 -3.05
C SER A 39 -9.43 -11.32 -2.37
N LEU A 40 -8.30 -10.62 -2.27
CA LEU A 40 -8.15 -9.28 -1.71
C LEU A 40 -7.68 -8.35 -2.82
N THR A 41 -8.46 -7.32 -3.15
CA THR A 41 -8.05 -6.35 -4.19
C THR A 41 -7.45 -5.13 -3.54
N LEU A 42 -6.20 -4.82 -3.89
CA LEU A 42 -5.45 -3.69 -3.36
C LEU A 42 -5.27 -2.62 -4.44
N ARG A 43 -5.90 -1.45 -4.27
CA ARG A 43 -5.79 -0.32 -5.19
C ARG A 43 -4.82 0.72 -4.65
N ILE A 44 -3.73 0.97 -5.35
CA ILE A 44 -2.61 1.81 -4.90
C ILE A 44 -1.98 2.59 -6.04
N ASN A 45 -1.17 3.59 -5.70
CA ASN A 45 -0.37 4.31 -6.68
C ASN A 45 0.65 3.37 -7.39
N PRO A 46 0.93 3.55 -8.70
CA PRO A 46 1.92 2.76 -9.44
C PRO A 46 3.31 2.75 -8.82
N GLU A 47 3.78 3.82 -8.15
CA GLU A 47 5.08 3.82 -7.46
C GLU A 47 5.09 2.84 -6.28
N VAL A 48 4.01 2.81 -5.49
CA VAL A 48 3.87 1.88 -4.36
C VAL A 48 3.68 0.45 -4.87
N ALA A 49 2.92 0.27 -5.96
CA ALA A 49 2.74 -1.03 -6.61
C ALA A 49 4.04 -1.57 -7.15
N HIS A 50 4.84 -0.70 -7.78
CA HIS A 50 6.15 -1.05 -8.26
C HIS A 50 7.04 -1.43 -7.08
N ARG A 51 7.01 -0.72 -5.95
CA ARG A 51 7.80 -1.09 -4.76
C ARG A 51 7.39 -2.44 -4.15
N LEU A 52 6.09 -2.71 -4.07
CA LEU A 52 5.54 -4.00 -3.64
C LEU A 52 6.00 -5.15 -4.56
N LYS A 53 6.03 -4.92 -5.87
CA LYS A 53 6.42 -5.94 -6.88
C LYS A 53 7.94 -6.04 -7.10
N SER A 54 8.67 -4.94 -6.99
CA SER A 54 10.10 -4.78 -7.37
C SER A 54 11.05 -5.41 -6.35
N ARG A 55 10.64 -5.53 -5.09
CA ARG A 55 11.40 -6.20 -4.03
C ARG A 55 11.29 -7.74 -4.15
N GLU A 56 11.59 -8.25 -5.35
CA GLU A 56 11.57 -9.66 -5.74
C GLU A 56 10.21 -10.38 -5.58
N GLY A 57 9.10 -9.64 -5.56
CA GLY A 57 7.79 -10.23 -5.26
C GLY A 57 7.65 -10.79 -3.84
N ALA A 58 8.69 -10.69 -3.00
CA ALA A 58 8.70 -11.23 -1.65
C ALA A 58 7.57 -10.63 -0.80
N LEU A 59 7.31 -9.34 -0.96
CA LEU A 59 6.20 -8.65 -0.28
C LEU A 59 4.83 -9.14 -0.74
N LEU A 60 4.67 -9.40 -2.04
CA LEU A 60 3.42 -9.92 -2.59
C LEU A 60 3.16 -11.34 -2.09
N SER A 61 4.17 -12.22 -2.19
CA SER A 61 4.07 -13.59 -1.67
C SER A 61 3.89 -13.64 -0.16
N GLU A 62 4.53 -12.74 0.60
CA GLU A 62 4.22 -12.60 2.03
C GLU A 62 2.76 -12.20 2.22
N LEU A 63 2.28 -11.19 1.50
CA LEU A 63 0.88 -10.76 1.58
C LEU A 63 -0.08 -11.93 1.33
N GLU A 64 0.15 -12.71 0.28
CA GLU A 64 -0.66 -13.89 -0.04
C GLU A 64 -0.54 -14.99 1.03
N ALA A 65 0.66 -15.22 1.58
CA ALA A 65 0.91 -16.22 2.61
C ALA A 65 0.28 -15.84 3.96
N ILE A 66 0.36 -14.57 4.35
CA ILE A 66 -0.22 -14.03 5.59
C ILE A 66 -1.74 -13.96 5.50
N THR A 67 -2.26 -13.53 4.35
CA THR A 67 -3.70 -13.34 4.10
C THR A 67 -4.38 -14.69 3.79
N GLY A 68 -3.63 -15.66 3.26
CA GLY A 68 -4.15 -16.94 2.77
C GLY A 68 -5.09 -16.80 1.57
N LYS A 69 -4.99 -15.68 0.84
CA LYS A 69 -5.92 -15.23 -0.21
C LYS A 69 -5.16 -14.66 -1.38
N ASP A 70 -5.78 -14.69 -2.55
CA ASP A 70 -5.25 -14.14 -3.79
C ASP A 70 -5.21 -12.61 -3.72
N VAL A 71 -4.02 -12.01 -3.77
CA VAL A 71 -3.88 -10.55 -3.64
C VAL A 71 -3.75 -9.91 -5.02
N ILE A 72 -4.78 -9.16 -5.42
CA ILE A 72 -4.85 -8.50 -6.71
C ILE A 72 -4.42 -7.04 -6.56
N ILE A 73 -3.20 -6.71 -7.01
CA ILE A 73 -2.73 -5.32 -7.02
C ILE A 73 -3.22 -4.58 -8.27
N LYS A 74 -4.04 -3.54 -8.07
CA LYS A 74 -4.43 -2.55 -9.08
C LYS A 74 -3.67 -1.24 -8.86
N SER A 75 -2.73 -0.96 -9.76
CA SER A 75 -2.04 0.31 -9.82
C SER A 75 -2.91 1.36 -10.50
N ASP A 76 -3.19 2.47 -9.83
CA ASP A 76 -3.97 3.59 -10.34
C ASP A 76 -3.20 4.92 -10.15
N PRO A 77 -2.79 5.60 -11.23
CA PRO A 77 -2.01 6.83 -11.13
C PRO A 77 -2.83 8.03 -10.62
N SER A 78 -4.16 7.94 -10.61
CA SER A 78 -5.02 8.96 -10.00
C SER A 78 -5.08 8.83 -8.48
N VAL A 79 -4.62 7.70 -7.92
CA VAL A 79 -4.51 7.49 -6.48
C VAL A 79 -3.19 8.06 -5.97
N HIS A 80 -3.26 8.86 -4.91
CA HIS A 80 -2.09 9.45 -4.27
C HIS A 80 -1.27 8.38 -3.52
N GLN A 81 0.05 8.52 -3.42
CA GLN A 81 0.91 7.50 -2.79
C GLN A 81 0.55 7.19 -1.32
N GLU A 82 -0.07 8.14 -0.61
CA GLU A 82 -0.53 7.96 0.77
C GLU A 82 -1.93 7.35 0.88
N ARG A 83 -2.63 7.22 -0.25
CA ARG A 83 -3.96 6.59 -0.33
C ARG A 83 -3.83 5.19 -0.89
N PHE A 84 -4.46 4.26 -0.20
CA PHE A 84 -4.66 2.90 -0.67
C PHE A 84 -6.09 2.48 -0.30
N GLU A 85 -6.69 1.67 -1.16
CA GLU A 85 -8.00 1.09 -0.89
C GLU A 85 -7.88 -0.43 -0.96
N ILE A 86 -8.57 -1.11 -0.05
CA ILE A 86 -8.56 -2.57 0.08
C ILE A 86 -10.03 -3.01 0.08
N PHE A 87 -10.36 -3.95 -0.80
CA PHE A 87 -11.71 -4.49 -0.97
C PHE A 87 -11.69 -6.01 -1.06
#